data_AF-A0A2G9XK44-F1
#
_entry.id   AF-A0A2G9XK44-F1
#
_cell.length_a   1.000
_cell.length_b   1.000
_cell.length_c   1.000
_cell.angle_alpha   90.00
_cell.angle_beta   90.00
_cell.angle_gamma   90.00
#
_symmetry.space_group_name_H-M   'P 1'
#
loop_
_entity.id
_entity.type
_entity.pdbx_description
1 polymer ?
#
loop_
_entity_poly.entity_id
_entity_poly.type
_entity_poly.pdbx_seq_one_letter_code
_entity_poly.pdbx_strand_id
1 'polypeptide(L)'
;RYLDGGGFLEEMEQSVRLLKTDENFRRLFFVPGKIEQLSSIVEEMRDFLSQEEKIVEGKAGFFSTAKMETINSRLVTLRDIIWAAERDVLWNVGRIVELSGAVRAGEVSPQSLKKYKKLNFLLNSLDRLEVRGRDSAGLQIAFALAESAADRILDILAENGLTEEFAGRKRGGDLVNGSISASTVQHSRSAGESGAFLSFSYKTSSIVGELGLNGANLRKIIRGDRVFQALAECEDVFDTACLHTRWASVGSITE
;
A
#
# COMPACT_ATOMS: atom_id res chain seq x y z
N ARG A 1 -7.31 -13.35 -37.36
CA ARG A 1 -7.34 -11.87 -37.17
C ARG A 1 -7.18 -11.60 -35.68
N TYR A 2 -5.96 -11.61 -35.17
CA TYR A 2 -5.69 -11.55 -33.72
C TYR A 2 -5.80 -10.12 -33.16
N LEU A 3 -5.28 -9.14 -33.90
CA LEU A 3 -5.43 -7.75 -33.50
C LEU A 3 -6.83 -7.18 -33.77
N ASP A 4 -7.72 -7.83 -34.52
CA ASP A 4 -8.97 -7.19 -35.01
C ASP A 4 -10.18 -7.23 -34.06
N GLY A 5 -10.10 -7.96 -32.95
CA GLY A 5 -11.18 -8.08 -31.97
C GLY A 5 -10.91 -7.25 -30.71
N GLY A 6 -11.52 -6.07 -30.59
CA GLY A 6 -11.39 -5.21 -29.40
C GLY A 6 -11.86 -5.87 -28.09
N GLY A 7 -12.82 -6.79 -28.16
CA GLY A 7 -13.42 -7.44 -26.98
C GLY A 7 -12.41 -8.17 -26.09
N PHE A 8 -11.36 -8.78 -26.65
CA PHE A 8 -10.36 -9.47 -25.83
C PHE A 8 -9.52 -8.52 -24.98
N LEU A 9 -9.14 -7.36 -25.51
CA LEU A 9 -8.41 -6.35 -24.72
C LEU A 9 -9.29 -5.76 -23.62
N GLU A 10 -10.58 -5.54 -23.91
CA GLU A 10 -11.55 -5.09 -22.91
C GLU A 10 -11.73 -6.12 -21.79
N GLU A 11 -11.83 -7.42 -22.11
CA GLU A 11 -11.89 -8.51 -21.13
C GLU A 11 -10.61 -8.58 -20.26
N MET A 12 -9.44 -8.36 -20.87
CA MET A 12 -8.18 -8.30 -20.15
C MET A 12 -8.10 -7.08 -19.20
N GLU A 13 -8.52 -5.90 -19.66
CA GLU A 13 -8.62 -4.71 -18.79
C GLU A 13 -9.55 -4.96 -17.60
N GLN A 14 -10.72 -5.56 -17.85
CA GLN A 14 -11.67 -5.91 -16.78
C GLN A 14 -11.05 -6.91 -15.80
N SER A 15 -10.33 -7.91 -16.30
CA SER A 15 -9.64 -8.89 -15.46
C SER A 15 -8.60 -8.23 -14.55
N VAL A 16 -7.79 -7.30 -15.07
CA VAL A 16 -6.81 -6.55 -14.26
C VAL A 16 -7.49 -5.63 -13.24
N ARG A 17 -8.62 -5.00 -13.59
CA ARG A 17 -9.42 -4.22 -12.63
C ARG A 17 -9.96 -5.09 -11.50
N LEU A 18 -10.45 -6.29 -11.81
CA LEU A 18 -10.92 -7.24 -10.81
C LEU A 18 -9.81 -7.65 -9.84
N LEU A 19 -8.58 -7.89 -10.33
CA LEU A 19 -7.43 -8.21 -9.47
C LEU A 19 -7.12 -7.13 -8.41
N LYS A 20 -7.50 -5.86 -8.65
CA LYS A 20 -7.28 -4.74 -7.72
C LYS A 20 -8.29 -4.69 -6.57
N THR A 21 -9.44 -5.35 -6.71
CA THR A 21 -10.47 -5.43 -5.66
C THR A 21 -9.95 -6.17 -4.44
N ASP A 22 -10.47 -5.85 -3.25
CA ASP A 22 -9.97 -6.42 -1.99
C ASP A 22 -10.07 -7.94 -1.95
N GLU A 23 -11.18 -8.52 -2.40
CA GLU A 23 -11.39 -9.96 -2.41
C GLU A 23 -10.39 -10.67 -3.34
N ASN A 24 -10.28 -10.22 -4.59
CA ASN A 24 -9.40 -10.88 -5.57
C ASN A 24 -7.92 -10.66 -5.24
N PHE A 25 -7.55 -9.47 -4.75
CA PHE A 25 -6.19 -9.22 -4.29
C PHE A 25 -5.83 -10.11 -3.10
N ARG A 26 -6.75 -10.30 -2.15
CA ARG A 26 -6.58 -11.24 -1.02
C ARG A 26 -6.40 -12.68 -1.52
N ARG A 27 -7.18 -13.11 -2.51
CA ARG A 27 -7.03 -14.46 -3.12
C ARG A 27 -5.68 -14.60 -3.82
N LEU A 28 -5.27 -13.61 -4.59
CA LEU A 28 -3.94 -13.58 -5.22
C LEU A 28 -2.82 -13.68 -4.17
N PHE A 29 -2.96 -12.95 -3.06
CA PHE A 29 -1.93 -12.84 -2.02
C PHE A 29 -1.77 -14.14 -1.21
N PHE A 30 -2.88 -14.84 -0.91
CA PHE A 30 -2.87 -16.00 -0.01
C PHE A 30 -2.93 -17.37 -0.69
N VAL A 31 -3.40 -17.47 -1.92
CA VAL A 31 -3.47 -18.77 -2.62
C VAL A 31 -2.08 -19.09 -3.20
N PRO A 32 -1.44 -20.20 -2.78
CA PRO A 32 -0.12 -20.56 -3.28
C PRO A 32 -0.08 -20.69 -4.82
N GLY A 33 0.99 -20.22 -5.44
CA GLY A 33 1.19 -20.30 -6.89
C GLY A 33 0.47 -19.22 -7.70
N LYS A 34 -0.44 -18.42 -7.12
CA LYS A 34 -1.18 -17.39 -7.88
C LYS A 34 -0.32 -16.20 -8.27
N ILE A 35 0.62 -15.81 -7.41
CA ILE A 35 1.57 -14.73 -7.71
C ILE A 35 2.49 -15.16 -8.84
N GLU A 36 3.05 -16.37 -8.76
CA GLU A 36 3.93 -16.95 -9.76
C GLU A 36 3.21 -17.15 -11.10
N GLN A 37 1.96 -17.63 -11.06
CA GLN A 37 1.12 -17.77 -12.24
C GLN A 37 0.87 -16.41 -12.92
N LEU A 38 0.51 -15.38 -12.15
CA LEU A 38 0.29 -14.05 -12.70
C LEU A 38 1.59 -13.44 -13.25
N SER A 39 2.72 -13.63 -12.57
CA SER A 39 4.04 -13.21 -13.05
C SER A 39 4.38 -13.85 -14.40
N SER A 40 4.22 -15.17 -14.54
CA SER A 40 4.45 -15.89 -15.81
C SER A 40 3.58 -15.32 -16.94
N ILE A 41 2.29 -15.11 -16.68
CA ILE A 41 1.37 -14.54 -17.68
C ILE A 41 1.82 -13.13 -18.10
N VAL A 42 2.21 -12.28 -17.14
CA VAL A 42 2.69 -10.92 -17.42
C VAL A 42 3.99 -10.94 -18.24
N GLU A 43 4.90 -11.88 -17.97
CA GLU A 43 6.12 -12.07 -18.76
C GLU A 43 5.81 -12.52 -20.19
N GLU A 44 4.95 -13.52 -20.37
CA GLU A 44 4.49 -13.98 -21.69
C GLU A 44 3.83 -12.85 -22.49
N MET A 45 2.98 -12.03 -21.84
CA MET A 45 2.35 -10.87 -22.47
C MET A 45 3.37 -9.80 -22.87
N ARG A 46 4.42 -9.59 -22.07
CA ARG A 46 5.49 -8.63 -22.38
C ARG A 46 6.32 -9.09 -23.57
N ASP A 47 6.68 -10.37 -23.61
CA ASP A 47 7.42 -10.96 -24.72
C ASP A 47 6.60 -10.90 -26.01
N PHE A 48 5.30 -11.20 -25.91
CA PHE A 48 4.36 -11.06 -27.02
C PHE A 48 4.29 -9.60 -27.52
N LEU A 49 4.10 -8.63 -26.62
CA LEU A 49 4.06 -7.21 -26.98
C LEU A 49 5.35 -6.77 -27.69
N SER A 50 6.52 -7.15 -27.18
CA SER A 50 7.80 -6.79 -27.78
C SER A 50 7.98 -7.39 -29.19
N GLN A 51 7.48 -8.60 -29.43
CA GLN A 51 7.50 -9.22 -30.76
C GLN A 51 6.59 -8.48 -31.74
N GLU A 52 5.37 -8.13 -31.31
CA GLU A 52 4.43 -7.38 -32.14
C GLU A 52 4.95 -5.98 -32.49
N GLU A 53 5.53 -5.25 -31.54
CA GLU A 53 6.14 -3.94 -31.77
C GLU A 53 7.22 -4.02 -32.87
N LYS A 54 8.12 -5.02 -32.81
CA LYS A 54 9.15 -5.24 -33.83
C LYS A 54 8.57 -5.55 -35.21
N ILE A 55 7.51 -6.37 -35.28
CA ILE A 55 6.85 -6.72 -36.54
C ILE A 55 6.21 -5.48 -37.16
N VAL A 56 5.56 -4.65 -36.34
CA VAL A 56 4.90 -3.42 -36.76
C VAL A 56 5.91 -2.40 -37.27
N GLU A 57 7.01 -2.18 -36.56
CA GLU A 57 8.10 -1.32 -37.02
C GLU A 57 8.69 -1.79 -38.35
N GLY A 58 8.99 -3.09 -38.47
CA GLY A 58 9.55 -3.67 -39.70
C GLY A 58 8.61 -3.67 -40.91
N LYS A 59 7.29 -3.52 -40.68
CA LYS A 59 6.26 -3.54 -41.74
C LYS A 59 5.48 -2.24 -41.84
N ALA A 60 5.91 -1.15 -41.21
CA ALA A 60 5.17 0.11 -41.12
C ALA A 60 4.71 0.63 -42.50
N GLY A 61 5.57 0.52 -43.54
CA GLY A 61 5.26 0.95 -44.90
C GLY A 61 4.19 0.12 -45.64
N PHE A 62 3.77 -1.03 -45.10
CA PHE A 62 2.73 -1.89 -45.69
C PHE A 62 1.33 -1.62 -45.14
N PHE A 63 1.19 -0.78 -44.11
CA PHE A 63 -0.09 -0.45 -43.51
C PHE A 63 -0.59 0.92 -43.98
N SER A 64 -1.91 1.04 -44.18
CA SER A 64 -2.53 2.35 -44.34
C SER A 64 -2.52 3.10 -43.00
N THR A 65 -2.60 4.43 -43.03
CA THR A 65 -2.65 5.28 -41.83
C THR A 65 -3.73 4.82 -40.83
N ALA A 66 -4.95 4.55 -41.31
CA ALA A 66 -6.06 4.10 -40.45
C ALA A 66 -5.77 2.73 -39.78
N LYS A 67 -5.12 1.81 -40.49
CA LYS A 67 -4.70 0.53 -39.91
C LYS A 67 -3.59 0.73 -38.87
N MET A 68 -2.64 1.63 -39.16
CA MET A 68 -1.54 1.94 -38.25
C MET A 68 -2.05 2.56 -36.95
N GLU A 69 -2.99 3.49 -37.03
CA GLU A 69 -3.66 4.09 -35.86
C GLU A 69 -4.35 3.02 -35.01
N THR A 70 -5.10 2.11 -35.65
CA THR A 70 -5.79 1.02 -34.97
C THR A 70 -4.80 0.07 -34.27
N ILE A 71 -3.71 -0.30 -34.93
CA ILE A 71 -2.66 -1.16 -34.36
C ILE A 71 -2.01 -0.47 -33.16
N ASN A 72 -1.59 0.79 -33.31
CA ASN A 72 -0.94 1.53 -32.24
C ASN A 72 -1.84 1.68 -31.01
N SER A 73 -3.11 2.00 -31.21
CA SER A 73 -4.07 2.08 -30.10
C SER A 73 -4.15 0.75 -29.33
N ARG A 74 -4.19 -0.38 -30.02
CA ARG A 74 -4.27 -1.71 -29.40
C ARG A 74 -2.98 -2.09 -28.67
N LEU A 75 -1.81 -1.75 -29.23
CA LEU A 75 -0.51 -1.95 -28.56
C LEU A 75 -0.40 -1.11 -27.28
N VAL A 76 -0.85 0.14 -27.33
CA VAL A 76 -0.91 1.01 -26.15
C VAL A 76 -1.81 0.41 -25.07
N THR A 77 -3.02 -0.04 -25.42
CA THR A 77 -3.92 -0.72 -24.48
C THR A 77 -3.27 -1.96 -23.87
N LEU A 78 -2.65 -2.82 -24.66
CA LEU A 78 -1.97 -4.01 -24.15
C LEU A 78 -0.82 -3.65 -23.19
N ARG A 79 -0.03 -2.63 -23.53
CA ARG A 79 1.02 -2.12 -22.66
C ARG A 79 0.48 -1.59 -21.33
N ASP A 80 -0.65 -0.89 -21.34
CA ASP A 80 -1.28 -0.37 -20.13
C ASP A 80 -1.83 -1.51 -19.25
N ILE A 81 -2.39 -2.57 -19.85
CA ILE A 81 -2.82 -3.79 -19.16
C ILE A 81 -1.63 -4.46 -18.47
N ILE A 82 -0.52 -4.67 -19.20
CA ILE A 82 0.72 -5.27 -18.67
C ILE A 82 1.25 -4.41 -17.53
N TRP A 83 1.33 -3.10 -17.73
CA TRP A 83 1.80 -2.17 -16.71
C TRP A 83 0.92 -2.20 -15.45
N ALA A 84 -0.40 -2.24 -15.61
CA ALA A 84 -1.32 -2.33 -14.47
C ALA A 84 -1.20 -3.66 -13.73
N ALA A 85 -1.05 -4.79 -14.43
CA ALA A 85 -0.83 -6.09 -13.79
C ALA A 85 0.53 -6.14 -13.05
N GLU A 86 1.59 -5.56 -13.65
CA GLU A 86 2.92 -5.55 -13.08
C GLU A 86 3.05 -4.56 -11.92
N ARG A 87 2.71 -3.29 -12.13
CA ARG A 87 2.99 -2.18 -11.21
C ARG A 87 1.88 -1.91 -10.20
N ASP A 88 0.62 -2.09 -10.58
CA ASP A 88 -0.48 -1.87 -9.66
C ASP A 88 -0.85 -3.13 -8.87
N VAL A 89 -0.54 -4.32 -9.37
CA VAL A 89 -0.88 -5.59 -8.71
C VAL A 89 0.38 -6.29 -8.17
N LEU A 90 1.22 -6.86 -9.02
CA LEU A 90 2.35 -7.71 -8.60
C LEU A 90 3.36 -6.96 -7.73
N TRP A 91 3.76 -5.75 -8.13
CA TRP A 91 4.73 -4.95 -7.39
C TRP A 91 4.21 -4.61 -5.98
N ASN A 92 2.92 -4.35 -5.83
CA ASN A 92 2.31 -4.05 -4.54
C ASN A 92 2.26 -5.25 -3.59
N VAL A 93 2.24 -6.49 -4.09
CA VAL A 93 2.38 -7.68 -3.24
C VAL A 93 3.72 -7.63 -2.51
N GLY A 94 4.82 -7.46 -3.25
CA GLY A 94 6.17 -7.38 -2.67
C GLY A 94 6.33 -6.22 -1.69
N ARG A 95 5.77 -5.05 -2.03
CA ARG A 95 5.83 -3.86 -1.17
C ARG A 95 5.05 -4.01 0.13
N ILE A 96 3.91 -4.69 0.11
CA ILE A 96 3.12 -4.98 1.31
C ILE A 96 3.88 -5.95 2.22
N VAL A 97 4.46 -7.02 1.65
CA VAL A 97 5.30 -7.97 2.41
C VAL A 97 6.47 -7.22 3.06
N GLU A 98 7.19 -6.42 2.28
CA GLU A 98 8.31 -5.63 2.78
C GLU A 98 7.88 -4.66 3.89
N LEU A 99 6.79 -3.93 3.70
CA LEU A 99 6.27 -2.94 4.66
C LEU A 99 5.82 -3.59 5.97
N SER A 100 5.33 -4.83 5.91
CA SER A 100 4.94 -5.61 7.09
C SER A 100 6.11 -6.15 7.92
N GLY A 101 7.33 -6.14 7.36
CA GLY A 101 8.49 -6.77 7.98
C GLY A 101 8.56 -8.29 7.78
N ALA A 102 7.55 -8.90 7.14
CA ALA A 102 7.56 -10.32 6.78
C ALA A 102 8.58 -10.65 5.68
N VAL A 103 8.96 -11.93 5.58
CA VAL A 103 9.84 -12.42 4.51
C VAL A 103 9.03 -12.80 3.27
N ARG A 104 7.80 -13.30 3.46
CA ARG A 104 6.92 -13.79 2.39
C ARG A 104 5.45 -13.52 2.68
N ALA A 105 4.63 -13.54 1.63
CA ALA A 105 3.19 -13.28 1.72
C ALA A 105 2.46 -14.17 2.75
N GLY A 106 2.84 -15.46 2.86
CA GLY A 106 2.22 -16.39 3.80
C GLY A 106 2.43 -16.08 5.29
N GLU A 107 3.32 -15.14 5.62
CA GLU A 107 3.57 -14.70 7.01
C GLU A 107 2.74 -13.47 7.41
N VAL A 108 2.11 -12.79 6.45
CA VAL A 108 1.25 -11.63 6.72
C VAL A 108 -0.15 -12.13 7.01
N SER A 109 -0.74 -11.82 8.16
CA SER A 109 -2.13 -12.23 8.41
C SER A 109 -3.14 -11.47 7.54
N PRO A 110 -4.38 -11.99 7.39
CA PRO A 110 -5.48 -11.25 6.77
C PRO A 110 -5.70 -9.84 7.34
N GLN A 111 -5.60 -9.71 8.67
CA GLN A 111 -5.79 -8.47 9.40
C GLN A 111 -4.66 -7.48 9.08
N SER A 112 -3.42 -7.96 9.09
CA SER A 112 -2.25 -7.18 8.70
C SER A 112 -2.33 -6.74 7.23
N LEU A 113 -2.73 -7.63 6.32
CA LEU A 113 -2.86 -7.32 4.88
C LEU A 113 -3.79 -6.12 4.65
N LYS A 114 -4.95 -6.07 5.32
CA LYS A 114 -5.91 -4.96 5.20
C LYS A 114 -5.25 -3.62 5.53
N LYS A 115 -4.51 -3.57 6.65
CA LYS A 115 -3.84 -2.35 7.14
C LYS A 115 -2.66 -1.96 6.25
N TYR A 116 -1.76 -2.90 5.95
CA TYR A 116 -0.59 -2.62 5.11
C TYR A 116 -0.93 -2.30 3.67
N LYS A 117 -2.01 -2.86 3.11
CA LYS A 117 -2.51 -2.48 1.77
C LYS A 117 -2.90 -0.99 1.73
N LYS A 118 -3.62 -0.51 2.75
CA LYS A 118 -3.99 0.92 2.88
C LYS A 118 -2.76 1.82 3.02
N LEU A 119 -1.84 1.45 3.91
CA LEU A 119 -0.59 2.20 4.10
C LEU A 119 0.22 2.27 2.81
N ASN A 120 0.41 1.12 2.14
CA ASN A 120 1.14 1.05 0.89
C ASN A 120 0.49 1.91 -0.21
N PHE A 121 -0.85 1.91 -0.31
CA PHE A 121 -1.57 2.78 -1.24
C PHE A 121 -1.28 4.27 -0.99
N LEU A 122 -1.34 4.71 0.27
CA LEU A 122 -1.04 6.11 0.63
C LEU A 122 0.42 6.47 0.34
N LEU A 123 1.35 5.57 0.61
CA LEU A 123 2.78 5.78 0.36
C LEU A 123 3.09 5.80 -1.14
N ASN A 124 2.40 5.01 -1.96
CA ASN A 124 2.51 5.09 -3.42
C ASN A 124 2.00 6.43 -3.97
N SER A 125 0.94 6.98 -3.37
CA SER A 125 0.47 8.33 -3.68
C SER A 125 1.49 9.40 -3.29
N LEU A 126 2.15 9.23 -2.14
CA LEU A 126 3.21 10.14 -1.70
C LEU A 126 4.43 10.09 -2.64
N ASP A 127 4.80 8.94 -3.18
CA ASP A 127 5.94 8.82 -4.10
C ASP A 127 5.79 9.65 -5.39
N ARG A 128 4.55 10.05 -5.73
CA ARG A 128 4.25 10.94 -6.87
C ARG A 128 4.34 12.43 -6.51
N LEU A 129 4.56 12.73 -5.23
CA LEU A 129 4.64 14.09 -4.73
C LEU A 129 6.04 14.36 -4.21
N GLU A 130 6.52 15.54 -4.51
CA GLU A 130 7.75 16.05 -3.97
C GLU A 130 7.45 17.05 -2.86
N VAL A 131 7.81 16.69 -1.62
CA VAL A 131 7.67 17.54 -0.44
C VAL A 131 9.07 17.94 0.01
N ARG A 132 9.36 19.25 -0.06
CA ARG A 132 10.69 19.84 0.20
C ARG A 132 10.60 20.95 1.26
N GLY A 133 11.76 21.36 1.77
CA GLY A 133 11.87 22.48 2.71
C GLY A 133 11.43 22.09 4.12
N ARG A 134 10.83 23.03 4.84
CA ARG A 134 10.29 22.79 6.20
C ARG A 134 8.96 22.03 6.18
N ASP A 135 8.41 21.77 4.99
CA ASP A 135 7.22 20.96 4.84
C ASP A 135 7.56 19.51 5.18
N SER A 136 6.81 18.93 6.11
CA SER A 136 6.92 17.50 6.42
C SER A 136 5.85 16.71 5.66
N ALA A 137 6.21 15.48 5.31
CA ALA A 137 5.27 14.45 4.92
C ALA A 137 4.95 13.60 6.15
N GLY A 138 3.66 13.38 6.39
CA GLY A 138 3.18 12.59 7.50
C GLY A 138 2.20 11.53 7.04
N LEU A 139 2.17 10.42 7.76
CA LEU A 139 1.14 9.40 7.66
C LEU A 139 0.60 9.17 9.06
N GLN A 140 -0.71 9.23 9.21
CA GLN A 140 -1.39 8.81 10.43
C GLN A 140 -2.28 7.60 10.12
N ILE A 141 -2.26 6.60 10.99
CA ILE A 141 -3.22 5.49 10.96
C ILE A 141 -3.87 5.36 12.32
N ALA A 142 -5.20 5.26 12.35
CA ALA A 142 -6.00 5.19 13.57
C ALA A 142 -6.95 4.00 13.53
N PHE A 143 -7.17 3.41 14.70
CA PHE A 143 -7.94 2.19 14.92
C PHE A 143 -8.97 2.42 16.01
N ALA A 144 -10.17 1.91 15.80
CA ALA A 144 -11.15 1.66 16.85
C ALA A 144 -11.11 0.17 17.19
N LEU A 145 -10.97 -0.11 18.48
CA LEU A 145 -10.82 -1.46 19.04
C LEU A 145 -11.95 -1.70 20.04
N ALA A 146 -12.48 -2.91 20.05
CA ALA A 146 -13.28 -3.39 21.17
C ALA A 146 -12.39 -3.54 22.42
N GLU A 147 -12.98 -3.45 23.61
CA GLU A 147 -12.26 -3.61 24.89
C GLU A 147 -11.42 -4.90 24.95
N SER A 148 -12.02 -6.03 24.57
CA SER A 148 -11.34 -7.33 24.54
C SER A 148 -10.14 -7.40 23.58
N ALA A 149 -10.17 -6.61 22.49
CA ALA A 149 -9.04 -6.49 21.57
C ALA A 149 -7.93 -5.59 22.14
N ALA A 150 -8.29 -4.56 22.91
CA ALA A 150 -7.33 -3.67 23.54
C ALA A 150 -6.49 -4.40 24.61
N ASP A 151 -7.12 -5.22 25.45
CA ASP A 151 -6.42 -6.04 26.45
C ASP A 151 -5.45 -7.02 25.78
N ARG A 152 -5.93 -7.71 24.74
CA ARG A 152 -5.10 -8.65 23.97
C ARG A 152 -3.88 -7.97 23.34
N ILE A 153 -4.01 -6.73 22.86
CA ILE A 153 -2.87 -5.97 22.35
C ILE A 153 -1.85 -5.72 23.45
N LEU A 154 -2.29 -5.34 24.66
CA LEU A 154 -1.38 -5.12 25.78
C LEU A 154 -0.66 -6.40 26.18
N ASP A 155 -1.33 -7.55 26.17
CA ASP A 155 -0.72 -8.86 26.42
C ASP A 155 0.35 -9.19 25.36
N ILE A 156 0.02 -9.04 24.07
CA ILE A 156 0.98 -9.27 22.97
C ILE A 156 2.18 -8.33 23.11
N LEU A 157 1.97 -7.05 23.45
CA LEU A 157 3.06 -6.10 23.66
C LEU A 157 3.94 -6.52 24.85
N ALA A 158 3.36 -7.02 25.93
CA ALA A 158 4.10 -7.52 27.08
C ALA A 158 4.92 -8.77 26.73
N GLU A 159 4.31 -9.75 26.06
CA GLU A 159 4.98 -10.98 25.59
C GLU A 159 6.17 -10.68 24.67
N ASN A 160 6.08 -9.62 23.87
CA ASN A 160 7.14 -9.21 22.93
C ASN A 160 8.16 -8.22 23.52
N GLY A 161 8.02 -7.86 24.81
CA GLY A 161 8.90 -6.90 25.50
C GLY A 161 8.77 -5.45 25.00
N LEU A 162 7.60 -5.08 24.47
CA LEU A 162 7.32 -3.79 23.83
C LEU A 162 6.55 -2.81 24.74
N THR A 163 6.23 -3.20 25.98
CA THR A 163 5.44 -2.39 26.91
C THR A 163 6.05 -1.01 27.17
N GLU A 164 7.37 -0.94 27.42
CA GLU A 164 8.07 0.32 27.67
C GLU A 164 8.16 1.20 26.42
N GLU A 165 8.40 0.60 25.25
CA GLU A 165 8.41 1.34 23.98
C GLU A 165 7.04 1.97 23.70
N PHE A 166 5.96 1.17 23.83
CA PHE A 166 4.59 1.65 23.68
C PHE A 166 4.27 2.76 24.68
N ALA A 167 4.61 2.58 25.97
CA ALA A 167 4.35 3.58 27.00
C ALA A 167 5.15 4.88 26.76
N GLY A 168 6.41 4.79 26.32
CA GLY A 168 7.24 5.93 25.96
C GLY A 168 6.65 6.74 24.81
N ARG A 169 6.19 6.05 23.76
CA ARG A 169 5.59 6.67 22.57
C ARG A 169 4.23 7.33 22.82
N LYS A 170 3.50 6.90 23.86
CA LYS A 170 2.29 7.59 24.37
C LYS A 170 2.58 8.89 25.10
N ARG A 171 3.75 9.04 25.72
CA ARG A 171 4.14 10.22 26.51
C ARG A 171 4.75 11.34 25.66
N GLY A 172 5.08 11.08 24.39
CA GLY A 172 5.96 11.91 23.55
C GLY A 172 5.46 13.30 23.11
N GLY A 173 4.36 13.81 23.67
CA GLY A 173 3.79 15.11 23.28
C GLY A 173 3.13 15.11 21.88
N ASP A 174 2.84 16.31 21.35
CA ASP A 174 2.00 16.50 20.15
C ASP A 174 2.59 15.87 18.88
N LEU A 175 2.06 14.70 18.51
CA LEU A 175 2.08 14.12 17.17
C LEU A 175 3.48 14.04 16.53
N VAL A 176 4.55 13.87 17.30
CA VAL A 176 5.92 13.70 16.78
C VAL A 176 6.07 12.38 16.01
N ASN A 177 7.17 12.21 15.25
CA ASN A 177 7.39 10.95 14.54
C ASN A 177 7.42 9.77 15.53
N GLY A 178 6.63 8.74 15.24
CA GLY A 178 6.47 7.57 16.08
C GLY A 178 5.52 7.75 17.26
N SER A 179 4.94 8.92 17.51
CA SER A 179 4.02 9.08 18.65
C SER A 179 2.77 8.20 18.51
N ILE A 180 2.27 7.70 19.64
CA ILE A 180 1.03 6.92 19.70
C ILE A 180 0.02 7.66 20.57
N SER A 181 -1.14 8.02 20.01
CA SER A 181 -2.26 8.56 20.78
C SER A 181 -3.21 7.43 21.16
N ALA A 182 -3.60 7.37 22.43
CA ALA A 182 -4.54 6.37 22.94
C ALA A 182 -5.65 7.04 23.73
N SER A 183 -6.90 6.72 23.45
CA SER A 183 -8.05 7.18 24.24
C SER A 183 -9.08 6.07 24.41
N THR A 184 -9.74 6.04 25.57
CA THR A 184 -10.88 5.15 25.82
C THR A 184 -12.15 5.88 25.41
N VAL A 185 -13.04 5.20 24.69
CA VAL A 185 -14.35 5.72 24.32
C VAL A 185 -15.42 4.92 25.05
N GLN A 186 -16.26 5.64 25.78
CA GLN A 186 -17.50 5.09 26.33
C GLN A 186 -18.60 5.29 25.28
N HIS A 187 -19.19 4.21 24.78
CA HIS A 187 -20.31 4.32 23.85
C HIS A 187 -21.57 4.79 24.59
N SER A 188 -22.03 6.02 24.31
CA SER A 188 -23.20 6.61 24.99
C SER A 188 -24.55 5.95 24.65
N ARG A 189 -24.58 5.04 23.67
CA ARG A 189 -25.82 4.42 23.15
C ARG A 189 -26.07 3.01 23.68
N SER A 190 -25.10 2.38 24.32
CA SER A 190 -25.21 1.05 24.91
C SER A 190 -24.47 1.06 26.23
N ALA A 191 -25.20 1.08 27.35
CA ALA A 191 -24.58 1.02 28.67
C ALA A 191 -23.80 -0.31 28.80
N GLY A 192 -22.47 -0.26 28.67
CA GLY A 192 -21.59 -1.41 28.88
C GLY A 192 -20.57 -1.71 27.79
N GLU A 193 -20.63 -1.08 26.61
CA GLU A 193 -19.60 -1.27 25.58
C GLU A 193 -18.56 -0.15 25.66
N SER A 194 -17.39 -0.48 26.23
CA SER A 194 -16.22 0.38 26.17
C SER A 194 -15.32 -0.03 25.00
N GLY A 195 -14.60 0.93 24.42
CA GLY A 195 -13.68 0.69 23.32
C GLY A 195 -12.42 1.55 23.47
N ALA A 196 -11.39 1.23 22.69
CA ALA A 196 -10.15 1.99 22.66
C ALA A 196 -9.90 2.54 21.25
N PHE A 197 -9.43 3.78 21.19
CA PHE A 197 -8.91 4.38 19.97
C PHE A 197 -7.40 4.49 20.09
N LEU A 198 -6.69 3.94 19.10
CA LEU A 198 -5.24 4.03 18.98
C LEU A 198 -4.87 4.70 17.66
N SER A 199 -3.92 5.63 17.69
CA SER A 199 -3.41 6.28 16.49
C SER A 199 -1.90 6.36 16.47
N PHE A 200 -1.29 5.94 15.36
CA PHE A 200 0.14 6.02 15.09
C PHE A 200 0.41 7.17 14.15
N SER A 201 1.39 8.00 14.48
CA SER A 201 1.82 9.12 13.64
C SER A 201 3.25 8.91 13.16
N TYR A 202 3.46 8.86 11.85
CA TYR A 202 4.77 8.75 11.20
C TYR A 202 5.07 10.03 10.45
N LYS A 203 6.26 10.58 10.61
CA LYS A 203 6.65 11.86 10.02
C LYS A 203 8.08 11.81 9.50
N THR A 204 8.30 12.51 8.39
CA THR A 204 9.62 12.76 7.82
C THR A 204 9.64 14.16 7.20
N SER A 205 10.82 14.78 7.16
CA SER A 205 11.07 16.03 6.44
C SER A 205 12.47 15.98 5.82
N SER A 206 12.65 16.74 4.73
CA SER A 206 13.95 16.91 4.08
C SER A 206 14.03 18.32 3.51
N ILE A 207 15.08 19.07 3.88
CA ILE A 207 15.27 20.47 3.48
C ILE A 207 15.42 20.57 1.96
N VAL A 208 16.29 19.74 1.38
CA VAL A 208 16.54 19.74 -0.06
C VAL A 208 15.39 19.04 -0.78
N GLY A 209 14.93 17.92 -0.22
CA GLY A 209 13.88 17.06 -0.77
C GLY A 209 14.28 16.39 -2.10
N GLU A 210 13.86 15.14 -2.26
CA GLU A 210 14.09 14.32 -3.43
C GLU A 210 12.84 13.49 -3.69
N LEU A 211 12.42 13.37 -4.95
CA LEU A 211 11.23 12.61 -5.33
C LEU A 211 11.35 11.16 -4.82
N GLY A 212 10.36 10.72 -4.05
CA GLY A 212 10.35 9.38 -3.44
C GLY A 212 11.12 9.26 -2.11
N LEU A 213 11.95 10.22 -1.71
CA LEU A 213 12.72 10.14 -0.45
C LEU A 213 11.82 10.08 0.78
N ASN A 214 10.78 10.91 0.83
CA ASN A 214 9.84 10.91 1.95
C ASN A 214 9.09 9.57 2.07
N GLY A 215 8.64 9.02 0.94
CA GLY A 215 7.99 7.71 0.91
C GLY A 215 8.94 6.58 1.30
N ALA A 216 10.21 6.65 0.92
CA ALA A 216 11.22 5.68 1.35
C ALA A 216 11.49 5.74 2.86
N ASN A 217 11.62 6.94 3.43
CA ASN A 217 11.82 7.15 4.86
C ASN A 217 10.63 6.65 5.68
N LEU A 218 9.40 7.01 5.29
CA LEU A 218 8.20 6.53 5.99
C LEU A 218 8.07 5.01 5.93
N ARG A 219 8.36 4.39 4.77
CA ARG A 219 8.37 2.92 4.66
C ARG A 219 9.39 2.28 5.58
N LYS A 220 10.60 2.85 5.69
CA LYS A 220 11.64 2.36 6.60
C LYS A 220 11.18 2.43 8.06
N ILE A 221 10.55 3.54 8.46
CA ILE A 221 10.04 3.72 9.83
C ILE A 221 8.92 2.70 10.12
N ILE A 222 7.91 2.61 9.25
CA ILE A 222 6.76 1.70 9.43
C ILE A 222 7.22 0.24 9.44
N ARG A 223 8.13 -0.14 8.53
CA ARG A 223 8.69 -1.49 8.46
C ARG A 223 9.45 -1.89 9.74
N GLY A 224 10.07 -0.93 10.42
CA GLY A 224 10.79 -1.16 11.67
C GLY A 224 9.93 -1.09 12.93
N ASP A 225 8.65 -0.71 12.82
CA ASP A 225 7.78 -0.46 13.96
C ASP A 225 7.18 -1.76 14.51
N ARG A 226 7.84 -2.35 15.51
CA ARG A 226 7.42 -3.60 16.15
C ARG A 226 6.10 -3.47 16.91
N VAL A 227 5.81 -2.29 17.46
CA VAL A 227 4.55 -2.01 18.15
C VAL A 227 3.40 -2.01 17.16
N PHE A 228 3.59 -1.38 16.00
CA PHE A 228 2.60 -1.40 14.93
C PHE A 228 2.41 -2.79 14.33
N GLN A 229 3.49 -3.55 14.13
CA GLN A 229 3.41 -4.94 13.66
C GLN A 229 2.56 -5.81 14.59
N ALA A 230 2.78 -5.74 15.91
CA ALA A 230 1.99 -6.47 16.90
C ALA A 230 0.50 -6.09 16.84
N LEU A 231 0.18 -4.82 16.64
CA LEU A 231 -1.19 -4.35 16.51
C LEU A 231 -1.82 -4.71 15.16
N ALA A 232 -1.02 -4.79 14.09
CA ALA A 232 -1.53 -5.06 12.75
C ALA A 232 -2.22 -6.43 12.66
N GLU A 233 -1.73 -7.39 13.44
CA GLU A 233 -2.28 -8.74 13.60
C GLU A 233 -3.64 -8.79 14.29
N CYS A 234 -4.01 -7.74 15.04
CA CYS A 234 -5.25 -7.71 15.80
C CYS A 234 -6.44 -7.32 14.93
N GLU A 235 -7.60 -7.86 15.25
CA GLU A 235 -8.85 -7.46 14.61
C GLU A 235 -9.29 -6.09 15.12
N ASP A 236 -9.59 -5.19 14.17
CA ASP A 236 -10.08 -3.84 14.42
C ASP A 236 -11.56 -3.73 14.05
N VAL A 237 -12.32 -2.96 14.84
CA VAL A 237 -13.72 -2.62 14.51
C VAL A 237 -13.73 -1.68 13.32
N PHE A 238 -12.80 -0.74 13.30
CA PHE A 238 -12.65 0.25 12.25
C PHE A 238 -11.22 0.76 12.18
N ASP A 239 -10.75 1.09 10.97
CA ASP A 239 -9.47 1.71 10.76
C ASP A 239 -9.53 2.78 9.66
N THR A 240 -8.80 3.88 9.89
CA THR A 240 -8.61 4.96 8.92
C THR A 240 -7.14 5.32 8.81
N ALA A 241 -6.68 5.66 7.62
CA ALA A 241 -5.32 6.11 7.38
C ALA A 241 -5.33 7.35 6.49
N CYS A 242 -4.52 8.34 6.87
CA CYS A 242 -4.46 9.63 6.20
C CYS A 242 -3.00 9.99 5.90
N LEU A 243 -2.77 10.48 4.68
CA LEU A 243 -1.53 11.13 4.30
C LEU A 243 -1.68 12.64 4.48
N HIS A 244 -0.67 13.28 5.03
CA HIS A 244 -0.64 14.72 5.22
C HIS A 244 0.65 15.29 4.64
N THR A 245 0.53 16.41 3.94
CA THR A 245 1.66 17.23 3.50
C THR A 245 1.54 18.59 4.19
N ARG A 246 2.67 19.26 4.46
CA ARG A 246 2.72 20.52 5.21
C ARG A 246 2.18 20.42 6.64
N TRP A 247 2.57 19.38 7.36
CA TRP A 247 2.38 19.41 8.80
C TRP A 247 3.32 20.47 9.38
N ALA A 248 2.77 21.63 9.74
CA ALA A 248 3.49 22.66 10.48
C ALA A 248 3.97 22.04 11.79
N SER A 249 5.26 21.75 11.90
CA SER A 249 5.82 21.35 13.18
C SER A 249 5.43 22.40 14.20
N VAL A 250 4.88 21.97 15.33
CA VAL A 250 4.61 22.85 16.47
C VAL A 250 5.97 23.25 17.07
N GLY A 251 6.73 24.09 16.36
CA GLY A 251 8.08 24.55 16.70
C GLY A 251 9.17 23.48 16.83
N SER A 252 8.86 22.19 16.73
CA SER A 252 9.74 21.09 17.17
C SER A 252 10.58 20.43 16.07
N ILE A 253 10.74 21.07 14.90
CA ILE A 253 11.84 20.75 13.98
C ILE A 253 12.99 21.69 14.34
N THR A 254 13.66 21.39 15.45
CA THR A 254 14.99 21.89 15.75
C THR A 254 15.95 20.74 15.53
N GLU A 255 16.97 20.98 14.70
CA GLU A 255 18.08 20.08 14.36
C GLU A 255 18.84 19.58 15.61
#